data_AF-A0A971MVQ5-F1
#
_entry.id   AF-A0A971MVQ5-F1
#
_cell.length_a   1.000
_cell.length_b   1.000
_cell.length_c   1.000
_cell.angle_alpha   90.00
_cell.angle_beta   90.00
_cell.angle_gamma   90.00
#
_symmetry.space_group_name_H-M   'P 1'
#
loop_
_entity.id
_entity.type
_entity.pdbx_description
1 polymer ?
#
loop_
_entity_poly.entity_id
_entity_poly.type
_entity_poly.pdbx_seq_one_letter_code
_entity_poly.pdbx_strand_id
1 'polypeptide(L)'
;MENAKDRMIQAEKDYRLVKEDNEKLTEMVKFLSELKDRINPLQEYYFNDWMDDLLNLENEDFNNEVTNQDSIYEEIVDQYELVKDLLLECAKYINE
;
A
#
# COMPACT_ATOMS: atom_id res chain seq x y z
N MET A 1 31.59 23.51 18.13
CA MET A 1 31.02 22.15 18.21
C MET A 1 31.12 21.68 19.64
N GLU A 2 29.99 21.22 20.14
CA GLU A 2 29.66 21.08 21.54
C GLU A 2 30.39 19.90 22.23
N ASN A 3 30.44 19.94 23.55
CA ASN A 3 31.21 19.01 24.38
C ASN A 3 30.66 17.56 24.24
N ALA A 4 31.35 16.58 24.83
CA ALA A 4 30.96 15.16 24.69
C ALA A 4 29.51 14.87 25.09
N LYS A 5 28.96 15.60 26.08
CA LYS A 5 27.58 15.46 26.54
C LYS A 5 26.58 15.84 25.45
N ASP A 6 26.82 16.95 24.76
CA ASP A 6 25.89 17.45 23.75
C ASP A 6 25.86 16.52 22.52
N ARG A 7 27.01 15.95 22.15
CA ARG A 7 27.07 14.87 21.13
C ARG A 7 26.29 13.62 21.54
N MET A 8 26.37 13.21 22.81
CA MET A 8 25.60 12.08 23.32
C MET A 8 24.09 12.36 23.31
N ILE A 9 23.66 13.56 23.69
CA ILE A 9 22.25 13.95 23.65
C ILE A 9 21.72 13.93 22.21
N GLN A 10 22.50 14.43 21.24
CA GLN A 10 22.10 14.39 19.85
C GLN A 10 22.03 12.94 19.33
N ALA A 11 23.04 12.12 19.61
CA ALA A 11 23.03 10.72 19.23
C ALA A 11 21.82 9.95 19.82
N GLU A 12 21.40 10.28 21.05
CA GLU A 12 20.20 9.68 21.65
C GLU A 12 18.91 10.10 20.89
N LYS A 13 18.81 11.35 20.45
CA LYS A 13 17.68 11.81 19.63
C LYS A 13 17.66 11.07 18.29
N ASP A 14 18.79 11.03 17.60
CA ASP A 14 18.91 10.37 16.30
C ASP A 14 18.59 8.87 16.41
N TYR A 15 19.08 8.21 17.46
CA TYR A 15 18.76 6.81 17.76
C TYR A 15 17.26 6.57 17.92
N ARG A 16 16.55 7.45 18.64
CA ARG A 16 15.09 7.31 18.83
C ARG A 16 14.35 7.43 17.50
N LEU A 17 14.74 8.38 16.66
CA LEU A 17 14.15 8.55 15.33
C LEU A 17 14.37 7.31 14.45
N VAL A 18 15.61 6.80 14.39
CA VAL A 18 15.91 5.57 13.64
C VAL A 18 15.12 4.37 14.16
N LYS A 19 14.92 4.28 15.49
CA LYS A 19 14.09 3.22 16.08
C LYS A 19 12.63 3.31 15.61
N GLU A 20 12.03 4.51 15.62
CA GLU A 20 10.67 4.74 15.14
C GLU A 20 10.54 4.42 13.64
N ASP A 21 11.54 4.76 12.84
CA ASP A 21 11.55 4.45 11.40
C ASP A 21 11.61 2.94 11.15
N ASN A 22 12.40 2.20 11.93
CA ASN A 22 12.45 0.73 11.84
C ASN A 22 11.10 0.06 12.19
N GLU A 23 10.36 0.61 13.14
CA GLU A 23 9.01 0.13 13.48
C GLU A 23 8.06 0.32 12.30
N LYS A 24 8.05 1.51 11.69
CA LYS A 24 7.22 1.80 10.49
C LYS A 24 7.59 0.93 9.29
N LEU A 25 8.89 0.72 9.04
CA LEU A 25 9.36 -0.17 7.96
C LEU A 25 8.91 -1.62 8.20
N THR A 26 8.90 -2.07 9.45
CA THR A 26 8.41 -3.41 9.79
C THR A 26 6.92 -3.55 9.49
N GLU A 27 6.11 -2.55 9.87
CA GLU A 27 4.68 -2.50 9.55
C GLU A 27 4.43 -2.48 8.04
N MET A 28 5.22 -1.70 7.31
CA MET A 28 5.16 -1.61 5.86
C MET A 28 5.46 -2.94 5.17
N VAL A 29 6.50 -3.65 5.59
CA VAL A 29 6.83 -5.00 5.08
C VAL A 29 5.67 -5.96 5.30
N LYS A 30 5.05 -5.92 6.49
CA LYS A 30 3.87 -6.73 6.79
C LYS A 30 2.70 -6.36 5.87
N PHE A 31 2.40 -5.07 5.73
CA PHE A 31 1.33 -4.59 4.86
C PHE A 31 1.50 -5.08 3.42
N LEU A 32 2.71 -4.97 2.86
CA LEU A 32 3.04 -5.42 1.50
C LEU A 32 2.92 -6.94 1.35
N SER A 33 3.29 -7.71 2.37
CA SER A 33 3.18 -9.18 2.33
C SER A 33 1.72 -9.65 2.24
N GLU A 34 0.79 -8.90 2.86
CA GLU A 34 -0.64 -9.20 2.87
C GLU A 34 -1.39 -8.52 1.70
N LEU A 35 -0.75 -7.58 0.99
CA LEU A 35 -1.37 -6.81 -0.09
C LEU A 35 -1.83 -7.73 -1.23
N LYS A 36 -0.99 -8.70 -1.60
CA LYS A 36 -1.30 -9.69 -2.63
C LYS A 36 -2.55 -10.51 -2.31
N ASP A 37 -2.71 -10.88 -1.05
CA ASP A 37 -3.84 -11.71 -0.59
C ASP A 37 -5.17 -10.96 -0.68
N ARG A 38 -5.15 -9.63 -0.70
CA ARG A 38 -6.34 -8.78 -0.88
C ARG A 38 -6.63 -8.45 -2.34
N ILE A 39 -5.60 -8.14 -3.13
CA ILE A 39 -5.79 -7.69 -4.51
C ILE A 39 -6.13 -8.83 -5.47
N ASN A 40 -5.54 -10.01 -5.26
CA ASN A 40 -5.74 -11.15 -6.14
C ASN A 40 -7.22 -11.57 -6.23
N PRO A 41 -7.96 -11.76 -5.11
CA PRO A 41 -9.38 -12.09 -5.19
C PRO A 41 -10.22 -11.01 -5.88
N LEU A 42 -9.90 -9.73 -5.67
CA LEU A 42 -10.63 -8.63 -6.30
C LEU A 42 -10.39 -8.58 -7.81
N GLN A 43 -9.15 -8.81 -8.25
CA GLN A 43 -8.79 -8.96 -9.66
C GLN A 43 -9.50 -10.16 -10.28
N GLU A 44 -9.45 -11.32 -9.63
CA GLU A 44 -10.11 -12.54 -10.10
C GLU A 44 -11.62 -12.33 -10.24
N TYR A 45 -12.26 -11.68 -9.26
CA TYR A 45 -13.67 -11.33 -9.32
C TYR A 45 -13.98 -10.41 -10.51
N TYR A 46 -13.21 -9.32 -10.65
CA TYR A 46 -13.40 -8.35 -11.74
C TYR A 46 -13.30 -8.98 -13.13
N PHE A 47 -12.34 -9.89 -13.33
CA PHE A 47 -12.10 -10.49 -14.65
C PHE A 47 -13.02 -11.67 -14.98
N ASN A 48 -13.55 -12.38 -13.98
CA ASN A 48 -14.29 -13.62 -14.22
C ASN A 48 -15.79 -13.51 -13.95
N ASP A 49 -16.20 -12.83 -12.89
CA ASP A 49 -17.56 -12.96 -12.34
C ASP A 49 -18.34 -11.63 -12.36
N TRP A 50 -17.64 -10.48 -12.30
CA TRP A 50 -18.25 -9.17 -12.13
C TRP A 50 -19.32 -8.81 -13.18
N MET A 51 -19.05 -9.08 -14.46
CA MET A 51 -20.01 -8.79 -15.54
C MET A 51 -21.27 -9.65 -15.44
N ASP A 52 -21.13 -10.93 -15.09
CA ASP A 52 -22.25 -11.85 -14.99
C ASP A 52 -23.13 -11.48 -13.78
N ASP A 53 -22.50 -11.13 -12.65
CA ASP A 53 -23.20 -10.63 -11.47
C ASP A 53 -23.94 -9.32 -11.76
N LEU A 54 -23.30 -8.37 -12.46
CA LEU A 54 -23.92 -7.10 -12.83
C LEU A 54 -25.17 -7.32 -13.69
N LEU A 55 -25.11 -8.21 -14.68
CA LEU A 55 -26.25 -8.54 -15.55
C LEU A 55 -27.38 -9.22 -14.78
N ASN A 56 -27.06 -10.08 -13.80
CA ASN A 56 -28.06 -10.72 -12.96
C ASN A 56 -28.78 -9.71 -12.04
N LEU A 57 -28.06 -8.69 -11.58
CA LEU A 57 -28.55 -7.66 -10.66
C LEU A 57 -29.20 -6.47 -11.36
N GLU A 58 -29.15 -6.36 -12.70
CA GLU A 58 -29.69 -5.22 -13.47
C GLU A 58 -31.19 -4.96 -13.22
N ASN A 59 -31.94 -5.99 -12.81
CA ASN A 59 -33.37 -5.89 -12.48
C ASN A 59 -33.65 -5.74 -10.97
N GLU A 60 -32.62 -5.71 -10.14
CA GLU A 60 -32.69 -5.48 -8.71
C GLU A 60 -32.37 -4.00 -8.43
N ASP A 61 -33.01 -3.38 -7.43
CA ASP A 61 -32.63 -2.04 -6.93
C ASP A 61 -31.36 -2.17 -6.06
N PHE A 62 -30.31 -2.73 -6.65
CA PHE A 62 -29.04 -3.03 -6.01
C PHE A 62 -27.96 -2.15 -6.63
N ASN A 63 -27.46 -1.19 -5.85
CA ASN A 63 -26.41 -0.28 -6.29
C ASN A 63 -25.33 -0.20 -5.20
N ASN A 64 -24.11 -0.59 -5.56
CA ASN A 64 -22.92 -0.43 -4.72
C ASN A 64 -21.76 0.15 -5.56
N GLU A 65 -20.71 0.64 -4.91
CA GLU A 65 -19.55 1.22 -5.61
C GLU A 65 -18.91 0.23 -6.60
N VAL A 66 -18.95 -1.06 -6.26
CA VAL A 66 -18.39 -2.17 -7.02
C VAL A 66 -19.17 -2.46 -8.31
N THR A 67 -20.47 -2.14 -8.37
CA THR A 67 -21.30 -2.27 -9.58
C THR A 67 -20.97 -1.22 -10.64
N ASN A 68 -20.18 -0.20 -10.29
CA ASN A 68 -19.60 0.69 -11.28
C ASN A 68 -18.37 0.03 -11.91
N GLN A 69 -18.39 -0.07 -13.24
CA GLN A 69 -17.34 -0.73 -14.03
C GLN A 69 -15.92 -0.24 -13.72
N ASP A 70 -15.80 1.05 -13.45
CA ASP A 70 -14.51 1.70 -13.32
C ASP A 70 -13.96 1.59 -11.89
N SER A 71 -14.81 1.44 -10.86
CA SER A 71 -14.36 1.52 -9.46
C SER A 71 -13.38 0.42 -9.06
N ILE A 72 -13.59 -0.83 -9.49
CA ILE A 72 -12.62 -1.92 -9.20
C ILE A 72 -11.34 -1.72 -10.00
N TYR A 73 -11.47 -1.37 -11.28
CA TYR A 73 -10.32 -1.19 -12.17
C TYR A 73 -9.41 -0.05 -11.70
N GLU A 74 -10.00 1.09 -11.34
CA GLU A 74 -9.31 2.26 -10.81
C GLU A 74 -8.50 1.90 -9.55
N GLU A 75 -9.10 1.22 -8.58
CA GLU A 75 -8.40 0.82 -7.35
C GLU A 75 -7.26 -0.18 -7.62
N ILE A 76 -7.43 -1.10 -8.57
CA ILE A 76 -6.35 -2.01 -9.00
C ILE A 76 -5.18 -1.24 -9.62
N VAL A 77 -5.48 -0.26 -10.47
CA VAL A 77 -4.47 0.58 -11.15
C VAL A 77 -3.77 1.49 -10.15
N ASP A 78 -4.51 2.14 -9.26
CA ASP A 78 -3.96 3.02 -8.23
C ASP A 78 -3.03 2.24 -7.29
N GLN A 79 -3.42 1.04 -6.87
CA GLN A 79 -2.54 0.19 -6.07
C GLN A 79 -1.26 -0.19 -6.82
N TYR A 80 -1.35 -0.50 -8.12
CA TYR A 80 -0.17 -0.79 -8.94
C TYR A 80 0.79 0.40 -9.00
N GLU A 81 0.30 1.61 -9.28
CA GLU A 81 1.13 2.81 -9.36
C GLU A 81 1.77 3.16 -8.01
N LEU A 82 1.02 3.04 -6.90
CA LEU A 82 1.55 3.28 -5.56
C LEU A 82 2.68 2.30 -5.20
N VAL A 83 2.52 1.02 -5.52
CA VAL A 83 3.57 0.01 -5.27
C VAL A 83 4.80 0.27 -6.15
N LYS A 84 4.59 0.69 -7.41
CA LYS A 84 5.69 1.04 -8.31
C LYS A 84 6.47 2.25 -7.80
N ASP A 85 5.78 3.32 -7.39
CA ASP A 85 6.41 4.51 -6.81
C ASP A 85 7.22 4.16 -5.57
N LEU A 86 6.68 3.33 -4.70
CA LEU A 86 7.39 2.80 -3.54
C LEU A 86 8.68 2.07 -3.94
N LEU A 87 8.61 1.14 -4.90
CA LEU A 87 9.79 0.38 -5.34
C LEU A 87 10.87 1.29 -5.92
N LEU A 88 10.47 2.35 -6.63
CA LEU A 88 11.39 3.35 -7.17
C LEU A 88 12.08 4.14 -6.06
N GLU A 89 11.35 4.54 -5.01
CA GLU A 89 11.96 5.21 -3.84
C GLU A 89 12.91 4.26 -3.08
N CYS A 90 12.54 3.00 -2.88
CA CYS A 90 13.45 2.00 -2.31
C CYS A 90 14.71 1.82 -3.15
N ALA A 91 14.59 1.80 -4.48
CA ALA A 91 15.73 1.67 -5.38
C ALA A 91 16.66 2.90 -5.32
N LYS A 92 16.13 4.11 -5.12
CA LYS A 92 16.95 5.30 -4.89
C LYS A 92 17.76 5.15 -3.60
N TYR A 93 17.10 4.76 -2.51
CA TYR A 93 17.76 4.57 -1.20
C TYR A 93 18.88 3.51 -1.21
N ILE A 94 18.70 2.41 -1.95
CA ILE A 94 19.71 1.33 -2.02
C ILE A 94 20.94 1.72 -2.86
N ASN A 95 20.76 2.61 -3.84
CA ASN A 95 21.83 3.00 -4.78
C ASN A 95 22.64 4.22 -4.30
N GLU A 96 22.38 4.73 -3.10
CA GLU A 96 23.19 5.73 -2.40
C GLU A 96 24.32 5.08 -1.58
#